data_AF-A0A351FBN6-F1
#
_entry.id   AF-A0A351FBN6-F1
#
_cell.length_a   1.000
_cell.length_b   1.000
_cell.length_c   1.000
_cell.angle_alpha   90.00
_cell.angle_beta   90.00
_cell.angle_gamma   90.00
#
_symmetry.space_group_name_H-M   'P 1'
#
loop_
_entity.id
_entity.type
_entity.pdbx_description
1 polymer ?
#
loop_
_entity_poly.entity_id
_entity_poly.type
_entity_poly.pdbx_seq_one_letter_code
_entity_poly.pdbx_strand_id
1 'polypeptide(L)'
;GTRRENPKDRAYRPTAPIQLYDMDDDSVESTNLQEEYPEVVNQLKRLLADFVNRGRSTAGEAQKNDPFDKDWKELWPVREYLNEALRGQVNKRQ
;
A
#
# COMPACT_ATOMS: atom_id res chain seq x y z
N GLY A 1 -9.78 -36.24 -9.34
CA GLY A 1 -8.66 -35.29 -9.33
C GLY A 1 -8.73 -34.51 -8.04
N THR A 2 -7.63 -34.41 -7.30
CA THR A 2 -7.58 -33.63 -6.05
C THR A 2 -7.81 -32.15 -6.38
N ARG A 3 -8.84 -31.56 -5.76
CA ARG A 3 -9.11 -30.12 -5.83
C ARG A 3 -7.86 -29.42 -5.27
N ARG A 4 -7.14 -28.66 -6.10
CA ARG A 4 -6.08 -27.77 -5.61
C ARG A 4 -6.77 -26.80 -4.66
N GLU A 5 -6.38 -26.79 -3.40
CA GLU A 5 -6.85 -25.76 -2.46
C GLU A 5 -6.45 -24.40 -3.02
N ASN A 6 -7.43 -23.54 -3.25
CA ASN A 6 -7.17 -22.18 -3.66
C ASN A 6 -6.73 -21.43 -2.39
N PRO A 7 -5.50 -20.88 -2.33
CA PRO A 7 -5.04 -20.14 -1.15
C PRO A 7 -5.98 -18.98 -0.77
N LYS A 8 -6.76 -18.47 -1.73
CA LYS A 8 -7.79 -17.45 -1.54
C LYS A 8 -9.04 -17.94 -0.80
N ASP A 9 -9.21 -19.26 -0.59
CA ASP A 9 -10.29 -19.83 0.22
C ASP A 9 -10.02 -19.64 1.74
N ARG A 10 -8.76 -19.35 2.12
CA ARG A 10 -8.41 -19.00 3.50
C ARG A 10 -8.83 -17.55 3.76
N ALA A 11 -9.60 -17.32 4.82
CA ALA A 11 -10.02 -15.97 5.19
C ALA A 11 -8.80 -15.09 5.53
N TYR A 12 -8.41 -14.21 4.61
CA TYR A 12 -7.41 -13.18 4.85
C TYR A 12 -7.96 -12.16 5.86
N ARG A 13 -7.27 -12.04 7.00
CA ARG A 13 -7.56 -11.00 8.00
C ARG A 13 -6.32 -10.13 8.17
N PRO A 14 -6.37 -8.84 7.78
CA PRO A 14 -5.26 -7.94 8.04
C PRO A 14 -5.06 -7.82 9.55
N THR A 15 -3.82 -8.00 10.00
CA THR A 15 -3.45 -7.90 11.43
C THR A 15 -3.08 -6.48 11.84
N ALA A 16 -2.78 -5.62 10.86
CA ALA A 16 -2.44 -4.22 11.05
C ALA A 16 -2.85 -3.40 9.81
N PRO A 17 -2.99 -2.06 9.90
CA PRO A 17 -3.29 -1.19 8.75
C PRO A 17 -2.23 -1.24 7.64
N ILE A 18 -0.99 -1.59 7.99
CA ILE A 18 0.11 -1.87 7.08
C ILE A 18 0.78 -3.16 7.52
N GLN A 19 1.26 -3.91 6.53
CA GLN A 19 1.99 -5.15 6.74
C GLN A 19 3.24 -5.11 5.86
N LEU A 20 4.33 -5.70 6.36
CA LEU A 20 5.59 -5.83 5.64
C LEU A 20 5.91 -7.31 5.53
N TYR A 21 6.22 -7.75 4.31
CA TYR A 21 6.59 -9.13 4.01
C TYR A 21 7.90 -9.13 3.24
N ASP A 22 8.74 -10.12 3.52
CA ASP A 22 9.93 -10.40 2.71
C ASP A 22 9.51 -11.33 1.57
N MET A 23 9.57 -10.87 0.33
CA MET A 23 9.12 -11.68 -0.81
C MET A 23 10.16 -12.71 -1.27
N ASP A 24 11.43 -12.55 -0.90
CA ASP A 24 12.48 -13.50 -1.22
C ASP A 24 12.38 -14.72 -0.29
N ASP A 25 12.10 -14.50 1.00
CA ASP A 25 12.00 -15.56 2.01
C ASP A 25 10.56 -16.02 2.30
N ASP A 26 9.55 -15.17 2.11
CA ASP A 26 8.13 -15.41 2.44
C ASP A 26 7.17 -14.97 1.31
N SER A 27 7.34 -15.59 0.13
CA SER A 27 6.49 -15.37 -1.06
C SER A 27 4.99 -15.64 -0.87
N VAL A 28 4.58 -16.28 0.24
CA VAL A 28 3.18 -16.57 0.59
C VAL A 28 2.59 -15.57 1.58
N GLU A 29 3.34 -14.53 1.97
CA GLU A 29 2.90 -13.43 2.83
C GLU A 29 2.35 -13.92 4.20
N SER A 30 3.07 -14.85 4.82
CA SER A 30 2.64 -15.51 6.05
C SER A 30 3.08 -14.80 7.34
N THR A 31 4.19 -14.07 7.29
CA THR A 31 4.86 -13.47 8.46
C THR A 31 4.98 -11.96 8.31
N ASN A 32 4.22 -11.22 9.10
CA ASN A 32 4.25 -9.76 9.08
C ASN A 32 5.44 -9.21 9.89
N LEU A 33 6.38 -8.54 9.21
CA LEU A 33 7.62 -7.99 9.75
C LEU A 33 7.57 -6.49 10.08
N GLN A 34 6.38 -5.86 10.01
CA GLN A 34 6.29 -4.38 10.11
C GLN A 34 6.75 -3.81 11.46
N GLU A 35 6.66 -4.58 12.54
CA GLU A 35 7.14 -4.16 13.87
C GLU A 35 8.66 -4.30 14.01
N GLU A 36 9.26 -5.24 13.27
CA GLU A 36 10.69 -5.52 13.31
C GLU A 36 11.48 -4.53 12.46
N TYR A 37 10.93 -4.09 11.32
CA TYR A 37 11.59 -3.17 10.38
C TYR A 37 10.77 -1.89 10.10
N PRO A 38 10.54 -1.03 11.11
CA PRO A 38 9.74 0.19 10.96
C PRO A 38 10.36 1.21 9.98
N GLU A 39 11.69 1.20 9.83
CA GLU A 39 12.41 2.02 8.85
C GLU A 39 12.12 1.59 7.40
N VAL A 40 12.04 0.28 7.14
CA VAL A 40 11.66 -0.25 5.81
C VAL A 40 10.21 0.12 5.51
N VAL A 41 9.31 0.00 6.50
CA VAL A 41 7.93 0.46 6.37
C VAL A 41 7.87 1.94 5.99
N ASN A 42 8.67 2.81 6.62
CA ASN A 42 8.71 4.23 6.31
C ASN A 42 9.23 4.50 4.89
N GLN A 43 10.30 3.82 4.48
CA GLN A 43 10.86 3.94 3.14
C GLN A 43 9.84 3.55 2.06
N LEU A 44 9.16 2.43 2.24
CA LEU A 44 8.14 1.97 1.29
C LEU A 44 6.90 2.87 1.26
N LYS A 45 6.46 3.41 2.41
CA LYS A 45 5.41 4.42 2.47
C LYS A 45 5.75 5.66 1.65
N ARG A 46 6.98 6.16 1.80
CA ARG A 46 7.48 7.32 1.03
C ARG A 46 7.56 7.03 -0.45
N LEU A 47 8.03 5.84 -0.82
CA LEU A 47 8.11 5.40 -2.21
C LEU A 47 6.71 5.33 -2.85
N LEU A 48 5.75 4.72 -2.16
CA LEU A 48 4.35 4.66 -2.62
C LEU A 48 3.76 6.07 -2.77
N ALA A 49 3.97 6.94 -1.79
CA ALA A 49 3.49 8.32 -1.86
C ALA A 49 4.10 9.09 -3.04
N ASP A 50 5.39 8.88 -3.35
CA ASP A 50 6.03 9.45 -4.51
C ASP A 50 5.38 8.97 -5.82
N PHE A 51 5.07 7.68 -5.94
CA PHE A 51 4.34 7.16 -7.10
C PHE A 51 2.95 7.79 -7.25
N VAL A 52 2.22 7.94 -6.15
CA VAL A 52 0.91 8.59 -6.14
C VAL A 52 1.03 10.07 -6.52
N ASN A 53 2.03 10.79 -5.99
CA ASN A 53 2.28 12.19 -6.29
C ASN A 53 2.66 12.43 -7.76
N ARG A 54 3.48 11.54 -8.33
CA ARG A 54 3.92 11.62 -9.74
C ARG A 54 2.92 11.00 -10.73
N GLY A 55 1.94 10.25 -10.21
CA GLY A 55 0.98 9.47 -10.99
C GLY A 55 1.59 8.35 -11.83
N ARG A 56 2.78 7.88 -11.45
CA ARG A 56 3.50 6.79 -12.14
C ARG A 56 4.65 6.25 -11.28
N SER A 57 4.99 4.98 -11.49
CA SER A 57 6.16 4.32 -10.85
C SER A 57 7.42 4.30 -11.73
N THR A 58 7.29 4.62 -13.02
CA THR A 58 8.40 4.60 -13.99
C THR A 58 8.97 6.00 -14.23
N ALA A 59 10.18 6.07 -14.82
CA ALA A 59 10.83 7.34 -15.14
C ALA A 59 10.10 8.11 -16.25
N GLY A 60 10.12 9.44 -16.17
CA GLY A 60 9.53 10.37 -17.13
C GLY A 60 8.62 11.39 -16.47
N GLU A 61 7.98 12.22 -17.30
CA GLU A 61 7.09 13.29 -16.83
C GLU A 61 5.95 12.76 -15.97
N ALA A 62 5.53 13.59 -15.00
CA ALA A 62 4.41 13.31 -14.11
C ALA A 62 3.11 13.15 -14.91
N GLN A 63 2.27 12.20 -14.48
CA GLN A 63 1.00 11.89 -15.11
C GLN A 63 -0.15 12.13 -14.13
N LYS A 64 -1.34 12.37 -14.67
CA LYS A 64 -2.54 12.51 -13.86
C LYS A 64 -3.03 11.11 -13.46
N ASN A 65 -3.26 10.90 -12.16
CA ASN A 65 -4.00 9.73 -11.69
C ASN A 65 -5.46 9.76 -12.16
N ASP A 66 -6.13 8.61 -12.09
CA ASP A 66 -7.58 8.55 -12.21
C ASP A 66 -8.24 9.47 -11.16
N PRO A 67 -9.45 9.98 -11.44
CA PRO A 67 -10.18 10.82 -10.49
C PRO A 67 -10.35 10.12 -9.13
N PHE A 68 -10.10 10.85 -8.03
CA PHE A 68 -10.38 10.40 -6.67
C PHE A 68 -11.87 10.56 -6.34
N ASP A 69 -12.72 9.91 -7.14
CA ASP A 69 -14.17 9.91 -6.99
C ASP A 69 -14.67 9.06 -5.80
N LYS A 70 -13.77 8.27 -5.19
CA LYS A 70 -14.01 7.38 -4.06
C LYS A 70 -13.08 7.68 -2.89
N ASP A 71 -13.48 7.22 -1.70
CA ASP A 71 -12.65 7.27 -0.49
C ASP A 71 -11.59 6.16 -0.53
N TRP A 72 -10.38 6.50 -0.99
CA TRP A 72 -9.22 5.60 -1.04
C TRP A 72 -8.57 5.49 0.35
N LYS A 73 -9.19 4.70 1.24
CA LYS A 73 -8.72 4.47 2.62
C LYS A 73 -7.33 3.84 2.67
N GLU A 74 -6.97 3.12 1.62
CA GLU A 74 -5.67 2.50 1.40
C GLU A 74 -4.54 3.53 1.38
N LEU A 75 -4.84 4.80 1.06
CA LEU A 75 -3.86 5.90 1.08
C LEU A 75 -3.74 6.61 2.43
N TRP A 76 -4.61 6.31 3.40
CA TRP A 76 -4.53 6.91 4.74
C TRP A 76 -3.16 6.72 5.40
N PRO A 77 -2.50 5.54 5.33
CA PRO A 77 -1.21 5.34 5.96
C PRO A 77 -0.04 6.12 5.34
N VAL A 78 -0.20 6.63 4.11
CA VAL A 78 0.80 7.42 3.40
C VAL A 78 0.44 8.90 3.26
N ARG A 79 -0.72 9.31 3.81
CA ARG A 79 -1.28 10.65 3.65
C ARG A 79 -0.32 11.78 4.03
N GLU A 80 0.56 11.57 5.00
CA GLU A 80 1.54 12.56 5.45
C GLU A 80 2.64 12.85 4.41
N TYR A 81 2.84 11.96 3.44
CA TYR A 81 3.84 12.08 2.37
C TYR A 81 3.24 12.55 1.04
N LEU A 82 1.92 12.69 0.96
CA LEU A 82 1.23 13.17 -0.24
C LEU A 82 1.38 14.69 -0.37
N ASN A 83 1.41 15.18 -1.62
CA ASN A 83 1.38 16.60 -1.90
C ASN A 83 0.03 17.23 -1.46
N GLU A 84 0.00 18.55 -1.28
CA GLU A 84 -1.17 19.26 -0.76
C GLU A 84 -2.45 19.03 -1.58
N ALA A 85 -2.34 18.94 -2.91
CA ALA A 85 -3.48 18.73 -3.79
C ALA A 85 -4.15 17.36 -3.59
N LEU A 86 -3.36 16.31 -3.38
CA LEU A 86 -3.86 14.95 -3.16
C LEU A 86 -4.23 14.71 -1.69
N ARG A 87 -3.52 15.33 -0.75
CA ARG A 87 -3.79 15.23 0.69
C ARG A 87 -5.18 15.76 1.07
N GLY A 88 -5.70 16.74 0.32
CA GLY A 88 -7.07 17.25 0.46
C GLY A 88 -8.14 16.33 -0.13
N GLN A 89 -7.79 15.48 -1.10
CA GLN A 89 -8.69 14.50 -1.71
C GLN A 89 -8.77 13.21 -0.89
N VAL A 90 -7.69 12.84 -0.21
CA VAL A 90 -7.65 11.73 0.76
C VAL A 90 -8.27 12.20 2.08
N ASN A 91 -9.60 12.14 2.15
CA ASN A 91 -10.37 12.51 3.33
C ASN A 91 -10.04 11.58 4.53
N LYS A 92 -9.76 12.16 5.71
CA LYS A 92 -10.01 11.44 6.97
C LYS A 92 -11.50 11.63 7.21
N ARG A 93 -12.32 10.60 7.06
CA ARG A 93 -13.60 10.63 7.78
C ARG A 93 -13.34 10.34 9.26
N GLN A 94 -14.00 11.16 10.06
CA GLN A 94 -13.96 11.36 11.51
C GLN A 94 -13.89 10.08 12.33
#